data_AF-A0A965U102-F1
#
_entry.id   AF-A0A965U102-F1
#
_cell.length_a   1.000
_cell.length_b   1.000
_cell.length_c   1.000
_cell.angle_alpha   90.00
_cell.angle_beta   90.00
_cell.angle_gamma   90.00
#
_symmetry.space_group_name_H-M   'P 1'
#
loop_
_entity.id
_entity.type
_entity.pdbx_description
1 polymer ?
#
loop_
_entity_poly.entity_id
_entity_poly.type
_entity_poly.pdbx_seq_one_letter_code
_entity_poly.pdbx_strand_id
1 'polypeptide(L)'
;YYGKPCSLGQFNTHYIGGIAHELGHALGLPHDCETPAERKRRGASLMGGGNHQYGKELRNEGRGAFLSAASALPLSRHPLFTGTRTKGETITASLTALRATATPTGFVLNGTVVCTQPLIGCTLFNDPEFPASDYDAIGWVGRCSSNQFSVAVQTLKPGRNEARLRIYSPSGRYAQQIFAYTVSPQNVAELAAFNDAVFQQQAYQAFRAKDRARLQQLANTAALSDALRAKITTLCALHAEAPVAPPAASATTADLSDLPFQSASVGWGKPLRNQVYQEQGATPLLEVGTATYEKGLYAHAPACHTYALDGTWQQLSGLYGLQNGHDGSVIFVIRVDGQERFRSDQIKDHTP
;
A
#
# COMPACT_ATOMS: atom_id res chain seq x y z
N TYR A 1 8.77 34.92 -0.74
CA TYR A 1 7.53 35.36 -0.09
C TYR A 1 7.79 35.67 1.36
N TYR A 2 8.38 34.75 2.15
CA TYR A 2 8.94 35.11 3.45
C TYR A 2 10.20 35.98 3.29
N GLY A 3 10.21 37.14 3.96
CA GLY A 3 11.37 38.04 4.01
C GLY A 3 11.54 39.01 2.83
N LYS A 4 10.55 39.18 1.94
CA LYS A 4 10.58 40.21 0.88
C LYS A 4 9.31 41.07 0.90
N PRO A 5 9.37 42.36 0.50
CA PRO A 5 8.17 43.17 0.33
C PRO A 5 7.16 42.49 -0.61
N CYS A 6 5.89 42.52 -0.25
CA CYS A 6 4.80 42.01 -1.08
C CYS A 6 3.57 42.93 -0.96
N SER A 7 2.65 42.87 -1.94
CA SER A 7 1.39 43.60 -1.86
C SER A 7 0.45 42.98 -0.82
N LEU A 8 -0.52 43.76 -0.32
CA LEU A 8 -1.56 43.22 0.56
C LEU A 8 -2.32 42.05 -0.08
N GLY A 9 -2.54 42.10 -1.40
CA GLY A 9 -3.15 41.00 -2.14
C GLY A 9 -2.31 39.72 -2.11
N GLN A 10 -0.99 39.84 -2.31
CA GLN A 10 -0.05 38.73 -2.24
C GLN A 10 0.06 38.14 -0.83
N PHE A 11 0.04 39.00 0.20
CA PHE A 11 -0.05 38.58 1.59
C PHE A 11 -1.33 37.77 1.85
N ASN A 12 -2.49 38.32 1.44
CA ASN A 12 -3.79 37.67 1.62
C ASN A 12 -3.89 36.32 0.89
N THR A 13 -3.37 36.21 -0.34
CA THR A 13 -3.31 34.92 -1.06
C THR A 13 -2.67 33.84 -0.19
N HIS A 14 -1.56 34.16 0.48
CA HIS A 14 -0.84 33.17 1.25
C HIS A 14 -1.54 32.79 2.55
N TYR A 15 -1.96 33.77 3.35
CA TYR A 15 -2.54 33.48 4.67
C TYR A 15 -3.99 33.00 4.57
N ILE A 16 -4.82 33.62 3.73
CA ILE A 16 -6.20 33.17 3.53
C ILE A 16 -6.21 31.85 2.76
N GLY A 17 -5.33 31.70 1.76
CA GLY A 17 -5.17 30.43 1.04
C GLY A 17 -4.69 29.29 1.95
N GLY A 18 -3.77 29.59 2.88
CA GLY A 18 -3.36 28.67 3.94
C GLY A 18 -4.52 28.27 4.84
N ILE A 19 -5.27 29.24 5.39
CA ILE A 19 -6.46 28.96 6.20
C ILE A 19 -7.48 28.10 5.43
N ALA A 20 -7.71 28.38 4.15
CA ALA A 20 -8.64 27.61 3.33
C ALA A 20 -8.17 26.16 3.13
N HIS A 21 -6.86 25.92 3.00
CA HIS A 21 -6.27 24.59 2.90
C HIS A 21 -6.41 23.80 4.21
N GLU A 22 -6.01 24.41 5.34
CA GLU A 22 -6.15 23.78 6.66
C GLU A 22 -7.61 23.52 7.03
N LEU A 23 -8.52 24.41 6.63
CA LEU A 23 -9.96 24.16 6.77
C LEU A 23 -10.40 22.95 5.92
N GLY A 24 -9.83 22.76 4.74
CA GLY A 24 -10.02 21.55 3.93
C GLY A 24 -9.64 20.28 4.70
N HIS A 25 -8.49 20.28 5.38
CA HIS A 25 -8.10 19.17 6.26
C HIS A 25 -9.07 18.96 7.43
N ALA A 26 -9.51 20.04 8.08
CA ALA A 26 -10.51 19.96 9.14
C ALA A 26 -11.85 19.38 8.66
N LEU A 27 -12.16 19.52 7.36
CA LEU A 27 -13.31 18.92 6.68
C LEU A 27 -13.05 17.50 6.15
N GLY A 28 -11.88 16.92 6.42
CA GLY A 28 -11.53 15.55 6.07
C GLY A 28 -10.93 15.37 4.67
N LEU A 29 -10.44 16.45 4.04
CA LEU A 29 -9.80 16.35 2.73
C LEU A 29 -8.32 15.97 2.84
N PRO A 30 -7.84 14.98 2.06
CA PRO A 30 -6.41 14.73 1.91
C PRO A 30 -5.77 15.79 1.01
N HIS A 31 -4.45 15.77 0.84
CA HIS A 31 -3.84 16.46 -0.30
C HIS A 31 -4.27 15.83 -1.62
N ASP A 32 -4.24 16.65 -2.66
CA ASP A 32 -4.43 16.20 -4.04
C ASP A 32 -3.71 17.12 -5.03
N CYS A 33 -3.77 16.74 -6.29
CA CYS A 33 -3.23 17.49 -7.41
C CYS A 33 -4.24 17.54 -8.55
N GLU A 34 -4.31 18.67 -9.22
CA GLU A 34 -5.08 18.80 -10.44
C GLU A 34 -4.42 18.11 -11.63
N THR A 35 -5.22 17.70 -12.61
CA THR A 35 -4.68 17.26 -13.91
C THR A 35 -4.04 18.43 -14.67
N PRO A 36 -3.12 18.19 -15.63
CA PRO A 36 -2.59 19.26 -16.49
C PRO A 36 -3.68 20.05 -17.22
N ALA A 37 -4.76 19.38 -17.62
CA ALA A 37 -5.91 20.02 -18.26
C ALA A 37 -6.67 20.95 -17.28
N GLU A 38 -6.88 20.50 -16.04
CA GLU A 38 -7.48 21.32 -14.99
C GLU A 38 -6.58 22.50 -14.61
N ARG A 39 -5.26 22.31 -14.47
CA ARG A 39 -4.31 23.40 -14.22
C ARG A 39 -4.48 24.52 -15.26
N LYS A 40 -4.51 24.14 -16.53
CA LYS A 40 -4.66 25.07 -17.66
C LYS A 40 -6.02 25.77 -17.67
N ARG A 41 -7.08 25.14 -17.18
CA ARG A 41 -8.46 25.67 -17.26
C ARG A 41 -8.89 26.42 -16.00
N ARG A 42 -8.57 25.90 -14.81
CA ARG A 42 -9.16 26.27 -13.51
C ARG A 42 -8.15 26.80 -12.49
N GLY A 43 -6.84 26.64 -12.73
CA GLY A 43 -5.82 26.98 -11.75
C GLY A 43 -5.40 25.77 -10.93
N ALA A 44 -4.92 25.98 -9.71
CA ALA A 44 -4.35 24.90 -8.88
C ALA A 44 -5.39 24.30 -7.94
N SER A 45 -5.31 23.01 -7.64
CA SER A 45 -6.15 22.42 -6.60
C SER A 45 -5.80 23.02 -5.25
N LEU A 46 -6.82 23.42 -4.49
CA LEU A 46 -6.67 24.03 -3.16
C LEU A 46 -5.95 23.09 -2.20
N MET A 47 -6.25 21.80 -2.25
CA MET A 47 -5.61 20.76 -1.43
C MET A 47 -4.25 20.31 -1.98
N GLY A 48 -3.80 20.90 -3.10
CA GLY A 48 -2.43 20.82 -3.59
C GLY A 48 -1.69 22.14 -3.32
N GLY A 49 -1.00 22.64 -4.34
CA GLY A 49 -0.31 23.95 -4.27
C GLY A 49 -1.23 25.18 -4.42
N GLY A 50 -2.55 25.01 -4.34
CA GLY A 50 -3.54 26.07 -4.56
C GLY A 50 -3.68 27.06 -3.41
N ASN A 51 -3.27 26.69 -2.19
CA ASN A 51 -3.10 27.62 -1.08
C ASN A 51 -2.19 28.83 -1.45
N HIS A 52 -1.23 28.65 -2.35
CA HIS A 52 -0.35 29.72 -2.86
C HIS A 52 -0.90 30.45 -4.11
N GLN A 53 -2.07 30.05 -4.60
CA GLN A 53 -2.73 30.64 -5.77
C GLN A 53 -4.07 31.28 -5.42
N TYR A 54 -4.58 31.08 -4.21
CA TYR A 54 -5.89 31.55 -3.75
C TYR A 54 -6.10 33.06 -4.00
N GLY A 55 -7.18 33.42 -4.70
CA GLY A 55 -7.57 34.82 -4.95
C GLY A 55 -6.69 35.57 -5.96
N LYS A 56 -5.74 34.91 -6.65
CA LYS A 56 -4.93 35.55 -7.71
C LYS A 56 -5.76 35.96 -8.92
N GLU A 57 -6.83 35.23 -9.21
CA GLU A 57 -7.79 35.52 -10.27
C GLU A 57 -8.50 36.87 -10.06
N LEU A 58 -8.75 37.26 -8.81
CA LEU A 58 -9.35 38.55 -8.46
C LEU A 58 -8.42 39.73 -8.79
N ARG A 59 -7.12 39.46 -8.97
CA ARG A 59 -6.08 40.47 -9.25
C ARG A 59 -5.45 40.30 -10.63
N ASN A 60 -5.98 39.41 -11.47
CA ASN A 60 -5.39 39.05 -12.77
C ASN A 60 -3.93 38.56 -12.69
N GLU A 61 -3.54 37.93 -11.57
CA GLU A 61 -2.17 37.42 -11.33
C GLU A 61 -2.05 35.90 -11.60
N GLY A 62 -3.13 35.27 -12.05
CA GLY A 62 -3.21 33.83 -12.27
C GLY A 62 -4.65 33.34 -12.30
N ARG A 63 -4.84 32.02 -12.41
CA ARG A 63 -6.17 31.40 -12.48
C ARG A 63 -6.83 31.14 -11.13
N GLY A 64 -6.09 31.28 -10.04
CA GLY A 64 -6.62 31.03 -8.71
C GLY A 64 -6.46 29.59 -8.24
N ALA A 65 -7.28 29.27 -7.24
CA ALA A 65 -7.40 27.93 -6.66
C ALA A 65 -8.81 27.38 -6.84
N PHE A 66 -8.95 26.05 -6.87
CA PHE A 66 -10.24 25.38 -6.97
C PHE A 66 -10.26 24.08 -6.16
N LEU A 67 -11.44 23.52 -5.88
CA LEU A 67 -11.56 22.16 -5.34
C LEU A 67 -11.72 21.12 -6.47
N SER A 68 -10.87 20.09 -6.45
CA SER A 68 -10.99 18.95 -7.38
C SER A 68 -12.33 18.22 -7.19
N ALA A 69 -12.74 17.45 -8.20
CA ALA A 69 -13.95 16.63 -8.08
C ALA A 69 -13.83 15.58 -6.96
N ALA A 70 -12.62 15.02 -6.77
CA ALA A 70 -12.34 14.06 -5.71
C ALA A 70 -12.45 14.69 -4.33
N SER A 71 -12.00 15.94 -4.17
CA SER A 71 -12.18 16.72 -2.94
C SER A 71 -13.64 17.17 -2.73
N ALA A 72 -14.39 17.44 -3.80
CA ALA A 72 -15.79 17.86 -3.70
C ALA A 72 -16.75 16.74 -3.25
N LEU A 73 -16.49 15.48 -3.60
CA LEU A 73 -17.36 14.35 -3.27
C LEU A 73 -17.60 14.18 -1.74
N PRO A 74 -16.57 14.11 -0.87
CA PRO A 74 -16.80 14.01 0.56
C PRO A 74 -17.51 15.27 1.12
N LEU A 75 -17.18 16.47 0.62
CA LEU A 75 -17.84 17.70 1.06
C LEU A 75 -19.33 17.71 0.72
N SER A 76 -19.74 17.14 -0.41
CA SER A 76 -21.15 17.06 -0.80
C SER A 76 -22.00 16.21 0.15
N ARG A 77 -21.37 15.54 1.12
CA ARG A 77 -22.00 14.70 2.15
C ARG A 77 -21.75 15.21 3.56
N HIS A 78 -20.85 16.18 3.70
CA HIS A 78 -20.45 16.71 4.99
C HIS A 78 -21.60 17.51 5.62
N PRO A 79 -21.93 17.32 6.92
CA PRO A 79 -23.08 17.97 7.56
C PRO A 79 -23.11 19.49 7.46
N LEU A 80 -21.94 20.14 7.46
CA LEU A 80 -21.83 21.60 7.29
C LEU A 80 -22.29 22.09 5.90
N PHE A 81 -22.29 21.22 4.90
CA PHE A 81 -22.71 21.55 3.53
C PHE A 81 -24.11 21.05 3.22
N THR A 82 -24.53 19.92 3.81
CA THR A 82 -25.85 19.34 3.59
C THR A 82 -26.92 19.87 4.55
N GLY A 83 -26.52 20.53 5.65
CA GLY A 83 -27.41 20.93 6.75
C GLY A 83 -27.99 19.74 7.53
N THR A 84 -27.67 18.50 7.13
CA THR A 84 -28.21 17.28 7.72
C THR A 84 -27.12 16.53 8.45
N ARG A 85 -27.35 16.25 9.73
CA ARG A 85 -26.45 15.38 10.51
C ARG A 85 -26.79 13.93 10.23
N THR A 86 -26.02 13.30 9.36
CA THR A 86 -25.98 11.84 9.28
C THR A 86 -25.02 11.32 10.35
N LYS A 87 -25.43 10.31 11.12
CA LYS A 87 -24.56 9.70 12.12
C LYS A 87 -23.34 9.11 11.41
N GLY A 88 -22.15 9.60 11.77
CA GLY A 88 -20.89 9.11 11.22
C GLY A 88 -20.51 7.78 11.85
N GLU A 89 -21.09 6.68 11.38
CA GLU A 89 -20.67 5.34 11.79
C GLU A 89 -19.48 4.88 10.95
N THR A 90 -18.64 4.02 11.51
CA THR A 90 -17.52 3.45 10.76
C THR A 90 -18.04 2.61 9.61
N ILE A 91 -17.50 2.83 8.42
CA ILE A 91 -17.75 1.98 7.25
C ILE A 91 -16.62 0.97 7.10
N THR A 92 -16.97 -0.27 6.77
CA THR A 92 -16.02 -1.25 6.25
C THR A 92 -16.46 -1.61 4.82
N ALA A 93 -15.50 -1.78 3.91
CA ALA A 93 -15.76 -2.20 2.54
C ALA A 93 -14.77 -3.31 2.13
N SER A 94 -15.29 -4.50 1.87
CA SER A 94 -14.52 -5.65 1.40
C SER A 94 -14.75 -5.86 -0.09
N LEU A 95 -13.66 -5.96 -0.85
CA LEU A 95 -13.72 -6.24 -2.29
C LEU A 95 -14.07 -7.72 -2.51
N THR A 96 -15.06 -7.99 -3.36
CA THR A 96 -15.44 -9.35 -3.77
C THR A 96 -15.15 -9.63 -5.24
N ALA A 97 -15.00 -8.58 -6.04
CA ALA A 97 -14.51 -8.64 -7.40
C ALA A 97 -13.75 -7.34 -7.72
N LEU A 98 -12.66 -7.44 -8.46
CA LEU A 98 -11.91 -6.29 -8.95
C LEU A 98 -11.32 -6.61 -10.32
N ARG A 99 -11.44 -5.66 -11.24
CA ARG A 99 -10.88 -5.77 -12.58
C ARG A 99 -10.42 -4.40 -13.05
N ALA A 100 -9.12 -4.29 -13.34
CA ALA A 100 -8.55 -3.20 -14.09
C ALA A 100 -8.41 -3.57 -15.57
N THR A 101 -8.82 -2.64 -16.43
CA THR A 101 -8.69 -2.75 -17.89
C THR A 101 -7.95 -1.54 -18.42
N ALA A 102 -6.92 -1.76 -19.23
CA ALA A 102 -6.15 -0.69 -19.83
C ALA A 102 -7.00 0.16 -20.78
N THR A 103 -6.66 1.43 -20.87
CA THR A 103 -7.19 2.40 -21.83
C THR A 103 -6.01 3.11 -22.49
N PRO A 104 -6.21 3.84 -23.61
CA PRO A 104 -5.10 4.56 -24.26
C PRO A 104 -4.36 5.57 -23.37
N THR A 105 -5.00 6.05 -22.31
CA THR A 105 -4.47 7.13 -21.45
C THR A 105 -4.37 6.75 -19.97
N GLY A 106 -4.56 5.47 -19.63
CA GLY A 106 -4.62 5.00 -18.25
C GLY A 106 -5.38 3.68 -18.10
N PHE A 107 -6.27 3.56 -17.12
CA PHE A 107 -7.07 2.35 -16.91
C PHE A 107 -8.45 2.64 -16.31
N VAL A 108 -9.37 1.69 -16.46
CA VAL A 108 -10.65 1.69 -15.73
C VAL A 108 -10.62 0.57 -14.71
N LEU A 109 -10.89 0.91 -13.45
CA LEU A 109 -11.03 -0.02 -12.34
C LEU A 109 -12.52 -0.24 -12.05
N ASN A 110 -12.99 -1.46 -12.27
CA ASN A 110 -14.35 -1.89 -11.94
C ASN A 110 -14.28 -2.86 -10.77
N GLY A 111 -15.20 -2.75 -9.82
CA GLY A 111 -15.24 -3.69 -8.71
C GLY A 111 -16.61 -3.82 -8.06
N THR A 112 -16.71 -4.86 -7.23
CA THR A 112 -17.87 -5.14 -6.38
C THR A 112 -17.40 -5.14 -4.93
N VAL A 113 -18.16 -4.49 -4.05
CA VAL A 113 -17.86 -4.36 -2.62
C VAL A 113 -19.01 -4.84 -1.76
N VAL A 114 -18.69 -5.46 -0.63
CA VAL A 114 -19.63 -5.65 0.48
C VAL A 114 -19.34 -4.58 1.51
N CYS A 115 -20.33 -3.73 1.78
CA CYS A 115 -20.21 -2.58 2.67
C CYS A 115 -21.18 -2.67 3.84
N THR A 116 -20.79 -2.17 5.00
CA THR A 116 -21.70 -2.02 6.17
C THR A 116 -22.69 -0.87 5.99
N GLN A 117 -22.50 -0.01 4.99
CA GLN A 117 -23.35 1.13 4.67
C GLN A 117 -23.58 1.23 3.16
N PRO A 118 -24.66 1.90 2.71
CA PRO A 118 -24.91 2.12 1.29
C PRO A 118 -23.76 2.85 0.60
N LEU A 119 -23.42 2.42 -0.61
CA LEU A 119 -22.39 3.06 -1.41
C LEU A 119 -22.98 4.26 -2.16
N ILE A 120 -22.36 5.43 -2.02
CA ILE A 120 -22.84 6.66 -2.67
C ILE A 120 -21.87 7.25 -3.70
N GLY A 121 -20.63 6.76 -3.72
CA GLY A 121 -19.56 7.26 -4.57
C GLY A 121 -18.22 6.68 -4.16
N CYS A 122 -17.24 6.75 -5.06
CA CYS A 122 -15.86 6.40 -4.75
C CYS A 122 -14.89 7.41 -5.36
N THR A 123 -13.70 7.47 -4.79
CA THR A 123 -12.55 8.16 -5.39
C THR A 123 -11.38 7.20 -5.51
N LEU A 124 -10.53 7.41 -6.50
CA LEU A 124 -9.22 6.79 -6.58
C LEU A 124 -8.17 7.88 -6.74
N PHE A 125 -7.31 8.03 -5.73
CA PHE A 125 -6.13 8.90 -5.83
C PHE A 125 -4.97 8.09 -6.36
N ASN A 126 -4.39 8.54 -7.47
CA ASN A 126 -3.16 7.97 -8.02
C ASN A 126 -1.97 8.82 -7.62
N ASP A 127 -1.08 8.24 -6.82
CA ASP A 127 0.02 8.94 -6.16
C ASP A 127 1.36 8.30 -6.53
N PRO A 128 2.28 8.99 -7.21
CA PRO A 128 3.61 8.45 -7.43
C PRO A 128 4.38 8.35 -6.11
N GLU A 129 5.23 7.33 -5.96
CA GLU A 129 6.02 7.16 -4.73
C GLU A 129 7.09 8.25 -4.56
N PHE A 130 7.52 8.87 -5.67
CA PHE A 130 8.56 9.90 -5.68
C PHE A 130 8.08 11.18 -6.38
N PRO A 131 8.27 12.36 -5.75
CA PRO A 131 8.84 12.57 -4.40
C PRO A 131 7.94 12.01 -3.29
N ALA A 132 8.51 11.68 -2.11
CA ALA A 132 7.76 11.12 -0.98
C ALA A 132 6.83 12.17 -0.34
N SER A 133 5.70 12.43 -0.97
CA SER A 133 4.70 13.44 -0.63
C SER A 133 3.43 13.17 -1.43
N ASP A 134 2.24 13.53 -0.93
CA ASP A 134 0.96 13.27 -1.59
C ASP A 134 0.36 14.52 -2.30
N TYR A 135 1.09 15.64 -2.35
CA TYR A 135 0.68 16.87 -3.05
C TYR A 135 0.60 16.72 -4.57
N ASP A 136 1.04 15.58 -5.10
CA ASP A 136 1.04 15.29 -6.52
C ASP A 136 0.15 14.07 -6.88
N ALA A 137 -0.68 13.65 -5.91
CA ALA A 137 -1.71 12.63 -6.06
C ALA A 137 -2.93 13.14 -6.84
N ILE A 138 -3.17 12.62 -8.03
CA ILE A 138 -4.33 13.03 -8.85
C ILE A 138 -5.55 12.18 -8.47
N GLY A 139 -6.63 12.84 -8.03
CA GLY A 139 -7.87 12.20 -7.60
C GLY A 139 -8.93 12.07 -8.73
N TRP A 140 -9.47 10.87 -8.89
CA TRP A 140 -10.54 10.55 -9.85
C TRP A 140 -11.82 10.14 -9.13
N VAL A 141 -12.97 10.63 -9.57
CA VAL A 141 -14.28 10.23 -9.03
C VAL A 141 -14.85 9.08 -9.85
N GLY A 142 -15.26 8.01 -9.17
CA GLY A 142 -15.93 6.87 -9.79
C GLY A 142 -17.45 6.94 -9.64
N ARG A 143 -18.12 6.22 -10.53
CA ARG A 143 -19.56 5.97 -10.48
C ARG A 143 -19.83 4.74 -9.63
N CYS A 144 -20.92 4.77 -8.87
CA CYS A 144 -21.37 3.64 -8.08
C CYS A 144 -22.82 3.28 -8.38
N SER A 145 -23.15 1.99 -8.33
CA SER A 145 -24.50 1.47 -8.47
C SER A 145 -24.66 0.26 -7.55
N SER A 146 -25.58 0.35 -6.58
CA SER A 146 -25.76 -0.66 -5.53
C SER A 146 -24.44 -1.02 -4.82
N ASN A 147 -23.82 -2.13 -5.19
CA ASN A 147 -22.58 -2.65 -4.62
C ASN A 147 -21.40 -2.63 -5.60
N GLN A 148 -21.58 -2.03 -6.77
CA GLN A 148 -20.57 -1.94 -7.83
C GLN A 148 -20.03 -0.53 -7.95
N PHE A 149 -18.76 -0.42 -8.36
CA PHE A 149 -18.14 0.85 -8.70
C PHE A 149 -17.33 0.75 -10.00
N SER A 150 -17.14 1.90 -10.64
CA SER A 150 -16.28 2.08 -11.81
C SER A 150 -15.58 3.42 -11.74
N VAL A 151 -14.25 3.42 -11.74
CA VAL A 151 -13.42 4.64 -11.75
C VAL A 151 -12.42 4.60 -12.89
N ALA A 152 -12.40 5.66 -13.69
CA ALA A 152 -11.44 5.83 -14.79
C ALA A 152 -10.28 6.69 -14.28
N VAL A 153 -9.07 6.16 -14.39
CA VAL A 153 -7.82 6.79 -13.99
C VAL A 153 -7.04 7.13 -15.25
N GLN A 154 -6.55 8.35 -15.34
CA GLN A 154 -5.75 8.84 -16.46
C GLN A 154 -4.53 9.62 -15.94
N THR A 155 -3.71 10.13 -16.86
CA THR A 155 -2.54 10.96 -16.51
C THR A 155 -1.59 10.22 -15.56
N LEU A 156 -1.17 9.03 -15.98
CA LEU A 156 -0.26 8.21 -15.19
C LEU A 156 1.14 8.81 -15.19
N LYS A 157 1.87 8.64 -14.08
CA LYS A 157 3.27 9.02 -13.95
C LYS A 157 4.12 7.76 -13.93
N PRO A 158 5.20 7.66 -14.72
CA PRO A 158 6.10 6.52 -14.70
C PRO A 158 6.69 6.24 -13.32
N GLY A 159 7.02 4.97 -13.07
CA GLY A 159 7.59 4.51 -11.81
C GLY A 159 6.57 3.85 -10.88
N ARG A 160 6.95 3.70 -9.61
CA ARG A 160 6.08 3.13 -8.58
C ARG A 160 5.01 4.14 -8.18
N ASN A 161 3.79 3.65 -8.06
CA ASN A 161 2.62 4.42 -7.71
C ASN A 161 1.81 3.67 -6.65
N GLU A 162 1.10 4.44 -5.84
CA GLU A 162 0.07 3.99 -4.92
C GLU A 162 -1.30 4.46 -5.42
N ALA A 163 -2.23 3.51 -5.58
CA ALA A 163 -3.63 3.81 -5.84
C ALA A 163 -4.42 3.66 -4.55
N ARG A 164 -5.00 4.77 -4.05
CA ARG A 164 -5.86 4.80 -2.86
C ARG A 164 -7.32 4.88 -3.28
N LEU A 165 -8.00 3.73 -3.31
CA LEU A 165 -9.45 3.64 -3.54
C LEU A 165 -10.20 3.92 -2.24
N ARG A 166 -11.05 4.95 -2.23
CA ARG A 166 -11.95 5.27 -1.13
C ARG A 166 -13.40 5.05 -1.53
N ILE A 167 -14.12 4.30 -0.72
CA ILE A 167 -15.53 3.94 -0.88
C ILE A 167 -16.32 4.73 0.17
N TYR A 168 -17.19 5.66 -0.27
CA TYR A 168 -17.88 6.59 0.63
C TYR A 168 -19.29 6.12 1.00
N SER A 169 -19.67 6.36 2.26
CA SER A 169 -21.02 6.19 2.78
C SER A 169 -21.82 7.50 2.76
N PRO A 170 -23.15 7.47 3.00
CA PRO A 170 -23.98 8.68 2.98
C PRO A 170 -23.54 9.76 3.96
N SER A 171 -22.80 9.40 5.02
CA SER A 171 -22.26 10.34 6.01
C SER A 171 -20.97 11.06 5.58
N GLY A 172 -20.40 10.70 4.42
CA GLY A 172 -19.09 11.18 3.97
C GLY A 172 -17.89 10.43 4.54
N ARG A 173 -18.10 9.47 5.47
CA ARG A 173 -17.06 8.54 5.90
C ARG A 173 -16.71 7.56 4.78
N TYR A 174 -15.47 7.07 4.79
CA TYR A 174 -14.99 6.14 3.77
C TYR A 174 -14.23 4.95 4.34
N ALA A 175 -14.26 3.85 3.60
CA ALA A 175 -13.32 2.74 3.74
C ALA A 175 -12.28 2.84 2.62
N GLN A 176 -11.01 2.53 2.92
CA GLN A 176 -9.91 2.67 1.97
C GLN A 176 -9.29 1.31 1.64
N GLN A 177 -8.94 1.14 0.37
CA GLN A 177 -8.11 0.05 -0.15
C GLN A 177 -6.91 0.66 -0.86
N ILE A 178 -5.72 0.14 -0.58
CA ILE A 178 -4.46 0.65 -1.12
C ILE A 178 -3.85 -0.41 -2.03
N PHE A 179 -3.38 0.01 -3.20
CA PHE A 179 -2.69 -0.86 -4.15
C PHE A 179 -1.37 -0.22 -4.58
N ALA A 180 -0.26 -0.92 -4.36
CA ALA A 180 1.02 -0.57 -4.97
C ALA A 180 1.08 -1.16 -6.37
N TYR A 181 1.47 -0.35 -7.36
CA TYR A 181 1.62 -0.80 -8.75
C TYR A 181 2.67 0.03 -9.49
N THR A 182 3.10 -0.45 -10.66
CA THR A 182 4.12 0.20 -11.48
C THR A 182 3.50 0.74 -12.77
N VAL A 183 4.00 1.88 -13.22
CA VAL A 183 3.72 2.46 -14.53
C VAL A 183 5.02 2.48 -15.33
N SER A 184 4.99 1.93 -16.54
CA SER A 184 6.16 1.90 -17.43
C SER A 184 6.57 3.31 -17.89
N PRO A 185 7.79 3.49 -18.42
CA PRO A 185 8.21 4.75 -19.04
C PRO A 185 7.30 5.23 -20.19
N GLN A 186 6.53 4.33 -20.79
CA GLN A 186 5.53 4.62 -21.84
C GLN A 186 4.14 4.93 -21.27
N ASN A 187 4.02 5.18 -19.96
CA ASN A 187 2.77 5.45 -19.24
C ASN A 187 1.76 4.30 -19.30
N VAL A 188 2.23 3.06 -19.33
CA VAL A 188 1.38 1.86 -19.28
C VAL A 188 1.39 1.28 -17.87
N ALA A 189 0.22 1.19 -17.25
CA ALA A 189 0.07 0.61 -15.92
C ALA A 189 0.16 -0.92 -15.94
N GLU A 190 0.91 -1.50 -15.00
CA GLU A 190 0.89 -2.92 -14.71
C GLU A 190 -0.33 -3.29 -13.88
N LEU A 191 -1.34 -3.89 -14.52
CA LEU A 191 -2.66 -4.08 -13.91
C LEU A 191 -2.80 -5.32 -13.03
N ALA A 192 -1.77 -6.16 -12.95
CA ALA A 192 -1.78 -7.39 -12.16
C ALA A 192 -2.08 -7.09 -10.69
N ALA A 193 -1.51 -6.03 -10.11
CA ALA A 193 -1.75 -5.62 -8.73
C ALA A 193 -3.24 -5.43 -8.39
N PHE A 194 -4.06 -4.98 -9.34
CA PHE A 194 -5.51 -4.85 -9.17
C PHE A 194 -6.25 -6.16 -9.45
N ASN A 195 -5.89 -6.83 -10.55
CA ASN A 195 -6.59 -8.04 -11.01
C ASN A 195 -6.38 -9.23 -10.07
N ASP A 196 -5.24 -9.26 -9.39
CA ASP A 196 -4.87 -10.31 -8.45
C ASP A 196 -5.34 -10.04 -7.01
N ALA A 197 -5.69 -8.79 -6.66
CA ALA A 197 -5.92 -8.38 -5.28
C ALA A 197 -6.95 -9.22 -4.53
N VAL A 198 -8.10 -9.49 -5.18
CA VAL A 198 -9.18 -10.30 -4.57
C VAL A 198 -8.73 -11.76 -4.41
N PHE A 199 -8.02 -12.31 -5.39
CA PHE A 199 -7.49 -13.68 -5.31
C PHE A 199 -6.41 -13.81 -4.24
N GLN A 200 -5.54 -12.81 -4.09
CA GLN A 200 -4.55 -12.75 -3.03
C GLN A 200 -5.21 -12.73 -1.65
N GLN A 201 -6.25 -11.90 -1.46
CA GLN A 201 -7.01 -11.87 -0.22
C GLN A 201 -7.64 -13.23 0.10
N GLN A 202 -8.26 -13.87 -0.90
CA GLN A 202 -8.85 -15.19 -0.74
C GLN A 202 -7.80 -16.26 -0.43
N ALA A 203 -6.61 -16.20 -1.04
CA ALA A 203 -5.52 -17.12 -0.75
C ALA A 203 -5.03 -16.95 0.68
N TYR A 204 -4.83 -15.72 1.17
CA TYR A 204 -4.42 -15.49 2.55
C TYR A 204 -5.49 -15.92 3.56
N GLN A 205 -6.77 -15.74 3.24
CA GLN A 205 -7.88 -16.26 4.05
C GLN A 205 -7.89 -17.79 4.09
N ALA A 206 -7.76 -18.46 2.94
CA ALA A 206 -7.69 -19.92 2.86
C ALA A 206 -6.47 -20.47 3.61
N PHE A 207 -5.33 -19.80 3.50
CA PHE A 207 -4.11 -20.15 4.24
C PHE A 207 -4.33 -20.08 5.76
N ARG A 208 -4.90 -18.98 6.26
CA ARG A 208 -5.22 -18.81 7.69
C ARG A 208 -6.25 -19.83 8.18
N ALA A 209 -7.23 -20.16 7.35
CA ALA A 209 -8.24 -21.16 7.63
C ALA A 209 -7.74 -22.61 7.53
N LYS A 210 -6.47 -22.83 7.14
CA LYS A 210 -5.89 -24.15 6.84
C LYS A 210 -6.63 -24.91 5.73
N ASP A 211 -7.29 -24.19 4.82
CA ASP A 211 -8.06 -24.75 3.71
C ASP A 211 -7.15 -25.00 2.49
N ARG A 212 -6.45 -26.14 2.53
CA ARG A 212 -5.54 -26.58 1.46
C ARG A 212 -6.26 -26.79 0.12
N ALA A 213 -7.50 -27.27 0.15
CA ALA A 213 -8.27 -27.53 -1.06
C ALA A 213 -8.59 -26.21 -1.78
N ARG A 214 -9.01 -25.19 -1.03
CA ARG A 214 -9.27 -23.86 -1.59
C ARG A 214 -8.00 -23.20 -2.14
N LEU A 215 -6.87 -23.32 -1.44
CA LEU A 215 -5.58 -22.82 -1.95
C LEU A 215 -5.20 -23.47 -3.28
N GLN A 216 -5.30 -24.80 -3.39
CA GLN A 216 -5.01 -25.51 -4.63
C GLN A 216 -5.98 -25.12 -5.77
N GLN A 217 -7.26 -24.92 -5.45
CA GLN A 217 -8.23 -24.42 -6.42
C GLN A 217 -7.86 -23.02 -6.92
N LEU A 218 -7.46 -22.11 -6.03
CA LEU A 218 -7.02 -20.77 -6.39
C LEU A 218 -5.76 -20.83 -7.27
N ALA A 219 -4.77 -21.66 -6.91
CA ALA A 219 -3.53 -21.86 -7.68
C ALA A 219 -3.76 -22.33 -9.12
N ASN A 220 -4.91 -22.93 -9.43
CA ASN A 220 -5.30 -23.41 -10.75
C ASN A 220 -6.13 -22.38 -11.55
N THR A 221 -6.39 -21.19 -11.00
CA THR A 221 -7.16 -20.16 -11.69
C THR A 221 -6.38 -19.62 -12.89
N ALA A 222 -6.98 -19.64 -14.08
CA ALA A 222 -6.30 -19.24 -15.32
C ALA A 222 -6.01 -17.73 -15.40
N ALA A 223 -6.79 -16.91 -14.70
CA ALA A 223 -6.70 -15.45 -14.75
C ALA A 223 -5.59 -14.83 -13.87
N LEU A 224 -4.88 -15.63 -13.07
CA LEU A 224 -3.85 -15.12 -12.16
C LEU A 224 -2.55 -14.81 -12.90
N SER A 225 -1.86 -13.75 -12.47
CA SER A 225 -0.46 -13.56 -12.85
C SER A 225 0.43 -14.69 -12.33
N ASP A 226 1.58 -14.90 -12.99
CA ASP A 226 2.58 -15.86 -12.54
C ASP A 226 3.12 -15.50 -11.15
N ALA A 227 3.23 -14.20 -10.85
CA ALA A 227 3.68 -13.72 -9.54
C ALA A 227 2.72 -14.13 -8.42
N LEU A 228 1.40 -13.94 -8.59
CA LEU A 228 0.44 -14.40 -7.59
C LEU A 228 0.37 -15.93 -7.54
N ARG A 229 0.48 -16.61 -8.68
CA ARG A 229 0.51 -18.09 -8.71
C ARG A 229 1.68 -18.63 -7.89
N ALA A 230 2.87 -18.06 -8.04
CA ALA A 230 4.05 -18.41 -7.25
C ALA A 230 3.80 -18.21 -5.74
N LYS A 231 3.24 -17.05 -5.34
CA LYS A 231 2.86 -16.80 -3.94
C LYS A 231 1.91 -17.86 -3.40
N ILE A 232 0.88 -18.25 -4.16
CA ILE A 232 -0.08 -19.29 -3.73
C ILE A 232 0.63 -20.64 -3.61
N THR A 233 1.53 -20.99 -4.52
CA THR A 233 2.35 -22.20 -4.41
C THR A 233 3.19 -22.21 -3.13
N THR A 234 3.81 -21.08 -2.76
CA THR A 234 4.52 -20.94 -1.46
C THR A 234 3.58 -21.19 -0.28
N LEU A 235 2.36 -20.65 -0.30
CA LEU A 235 1.35 -20.91 0.75
C LEU A 235 0.98 -22.39 0.85
N CYS A 236 0.81 -23.07 -0.28
CA CYS A 236 0.57 -24.51 -0.31
C CYS A 236 1.74 -25.29 0.32
N ALA A 237 2.98 -24.93 0.02
CA ALA A 237 4.17 -25.56 0.60
C ALA A 237 4.27 -25.33 2.11
N LEU A 238 3.94 -24.13 2.60
CA LEU A 238 3.90 -23.81 4.02
C LEU A 238 2.89 -24.66 4.80
N HIS A 239 1.74 -24.98 4.19
CA HIS A 239 0.76 -25.88 4.79
C HIS A 239 1.24 -27.31 4.87
N ALA A 240 2.11 -27.78 3.98
CA ALA A 240 2.58 -29.16 3.98
C ALA A 240 3.40 -29.52 5.25
N GLU A 241 3.88 -28.51 6.00
CA GLU A 241 4.63 -28.66 7.26
C GLU A 241 5.74 -29.73 7.16
N ALA A 242 6.76 -29.47 6.33
CA ALA A 242 7.92 -30.36 6.26
C ALA A 242 8.60 -30.47 7.63
N PRO A 243 8.88 -31.70 8.13
CA PRO A 243 9.56 -31.86 9.40
C PRO A 243 10.96 -31.27 9.32
N VAL A 244 11.29 -30.45 10.32
CA VAL A 244 12.62 -29.89 10.50
C VAL A 244 13.54 -31.01 10.98
N ALA A 245 14.65 -31.24 10.27
CA ALA A 245 15.60 -32.30 10.57
C ALA A 245 17.03 -31.78 10.48
N PRO A 246 17.97 -32.36 11.23
CA PRO A 246 19.39 -32.12 11.00
C PRO A 246 19.75 -32.42 9.53
N PRO A 247 20.73 -31.71 8.94
CA PRO A 247 21.20 -32.02 7.60
C PRO A 247 21.66 -33.48 7.52
N ALA A 248 21.45 -34.12 6.38
CA ALA A 248 22.07 -35.43 6.13
C ALA A 248 23.60 -35.28 6.21
N ALA A 249 24.31 -36.32 6.68
CA ALA A 249 25.77 -36.26 6.82
C ALA A 249 26.53 -35.99 5.50
N SER A 250 25.89 -36.26 4.36
CA SER A 250 26.42 -35.95 3.02
C SER A 250 25.97 -34.59 2.46
N ALA A 251 25.14 -33.83 3.18
CA ALA A 251 24.64 -32.55 2.72
C ALA A 251 25.77 -31.52 2.70
N THR A 252 25.98 -30.87 1.54
CA THR A 252 26.94 -29.78 1.37
C THR A 252 26.29 -28.40 1.45
N THR A 253 24.96 -28.34 1.43
CA THR A 253 24.14 -27.14 1.53
C THR A 253 22.89 -27.43 2.35
N ALA A 254 22.47 -26.47 3.18
CA ALA A 254 21.19 -26.55 3.90
C ALA A 254 20.64 -25.15 4.20
N ASP A 255 19.33 -24.98 4.09
CA ASP A 255 18.65 -23.75 4.50
C ASP A 255 18.47 -23.70 6.01
N LEU A 256 18.86 -22.59 6.66
CA LEU A 256 18.67 -22.40 8.10
C LEU A 256 17.21 -22.58 8.55
N SER A 257 16.26 -22.22 7.68
CA SER A 257 14.83 -22.41 7.93
C SER A 257 14.40 -23.87 8.00
N ASP A 258 15.20 -24.81 7.49
CA ASP A 258 14.90 -26.24 7.49
C ASP A 258 15.66 -27.01 8.60
N LEU A 259 16.56 -26.34 9.32
CA LEU A 259 17.34 -26.90 10.41
C LEU A 259 16.72 -26.67 11.79
N PRO A 260 16.85 -27.61 12.75
CA PRO A 260 16.32 -27.42 14.10
C PRO A 260 17.01 -26.25 14.79
N PHE A 261 16.22 -25.39 15.43
CA PHE A 261 16.78 -24.37 16.33
C PHE A 261 17.34 -25.07 17.57
N GLN A 262 18.53 -24.67 18.02
CA GLN A 262 18.97 -24.94 19.39
C GLN A 262 18.17 -24.08 20.37
N SER A 263 17.96 -22.81 20.01
CA SER A 263 17.06 -21.88 20.70
C SER A 263 16.57 -20.81 19.72
N ALA A 264 15.36 -20.29 19.94
CA ALA A 264 14.84 -19.19 19.15
C ALA A 264 13.89 -18.30 19.98
N SER A 265 14.01 -16.99 19.83
CA SER A 265 13.15 -15.99 20.46
C SER A 265 12.94 -14.79 19.54
N VAL A 266 11.78 -14.16 19.67
CA VAL A 266 11.38 -12.93 18.97
C VAL A 266 10.63 -12.03 19.94
N GLY A 267 10.72 -10.72 19.75
CA GLY A 267 10.09 -9.72 20.63
C GLY A 267 8.56 -9.69 20.51
N TRP A 268 8.02 -10.14 19.37
CA TRP A 268 6.58 -10.20 19.13
C TRP A 268 6.18 -11.48 18.39
N GLY A 269 5.13 -12.14 18.90
CA GLY A 269 4.64 -13.41 18.36
C GLY A 269 5.48 -14.60 18.79
N LYS A 270 5.83 -15.47 17.82
CA LYS A 270 6.69 -16.64 18.04
C LYS A 270 7.66 -16.81 16.87
N PRO A 271 8.82 -17.47 17.06
CA PRO A 271 9.71 -17.80 15.95
C PRO A 271 8.96 -18.61 14.90
N LEU A 272 9.07 -18.18 13.64
CA LEU A 272 8.46 -18.82 12.48
C LEU A 272 9.51 -19.00 11.39
N ARG A 273 9.26 -19.97 10.51
CA ARG A 273 10.09 -20.32 9.37
C ARG A 273 9.28 -20.12 8.10
N ASN A 274 9.91 -19.57 7.07
CA ASN A 274 9.36 -19.42 5.71
C ASN A 274 8.08 -18.56 5.62
N GLN A 275 7.67 -17.95 6.72
CA GLN A 275 6.45 -17.17 6.85
C GLN A 275 6.63 -16.13 7.97
N VAL A 276 5.81 -15.09 7.95
CA VAL A 276 5.77 -14.08 9.02
C VAL A 276 4.63 -14.35 10.02
N TYR A 277 4.71 -13.71 11.18
CA TYR A 277 3.64 -13.78 12.17
C TYR A 277 2.35 -13.16 11.62
N GLN A 278 1.24 -13.88 11.77
CA GLN A 278 -0.02 -13.55 11.11
C GLN A 278 -0.80 -12.53 11.93
N GLU A 279 -0.51 -11.25 11.74
CA GLU A 279 -1.34 -10.16 12.22
C GLU A 279 -2.55 -9.92 11.30
N GLN A 280 -3.57 -9.22 11.79
CA GLN A 280 -4.76 -8.93 11.00
C GLN A 280 -4.39 -8.09 9.76
N GLY A 281 -4.68 -8.63 8.58
CA GLY A 281 -4.44 -7.95 7.31
C GLY A 281 -3.03 -8.10 6.73
N ALA A 282 -2.04 -8.55 7.51
CA ALA A 282 -0.66 -8.73 7.04
C ALA A 282 -0.50 -9.92 6.09
N THR A 283 0.42 -9.81 5.14
CA THR A 283 0.85 -10.97 4.33
C THR A 283 1.35 -12.09 5.23
N PRO A 284 1.09 -13.38 4.94
CA PRO A 284 1.75 -14.49 5.63
C PRO A 284 3.15 -14.78 5.07
N LEU A 285 3.55 -14.17 3.95
CA LEU A 285 4.80 -14.48 3.24
C LEU A 285 5.94 -13.56 3.69
N LEU A 286 7.18 -14.04 3.56
CA LEU A 286 8.38 -13.22 3.72
C LEU A 286 8.52 -12.32 2.49
N GLU A 287 8.42 -11.00 2.68
CA GLU A 287 8.45 -10.03 1.59
C GLU A 287 9.33 -8.84 1.99
N VAL A 288 10.36 -8.58 1.20
CA VAL A 288 11.26 -7.43 1.38
C VAL A 288 11.42 -6.75 0.03
N GLY A 289 10.97 -5.51 -0.06
CA GLY A 289 10.96 -4.73 -1.29
C GLY A 289 10.01 -5.33 -2.32
N THR A 290 10.51 -5.64 -3.51
CA THR A 290 9.71 -6.27 -4.58
C THR A 290 9.77 -7.80 -4.55
N ALA A 291 10.56 -8.38 -3.67
CA ALA A 291 10.82 -9.82 -3.64
C ALA A 291 9.97 -10.52 -2.57
N THR A 292 9.50 -11.73 -2.91
CA THR A 292 8.93 -12.70 -1.98
C THR A 292 9.91 -13.84 -1.82
N TYR A 293 10.15 -14.28 -0.58
CA TYR A 293 11.12 -15.31 -0.26
C TYR A 293 10.42 -16.56 0.26
N GLU A 294 10.74 -17.71 -0.34
CA GLU A 294 10.20 -19.01 0.08
C GLU A 294 10.87 -19.54 1.36
N LYS A 295 12.13 -19.13 1.60
CA LYS A 295 12.96 -19.58 2.71
C LYS A 295 13.39 -18.40 3.58
N GLY A 296 13.32 -18.57 4.88
CA GLY A 296 13.82 -17.57 5.82
C GLY A 296 13.27 -17.72 7.24
N LEU A 297 13.65 -16.78 8.09
CA LEU A 297 13.31 -16.76 9.51
C LEU A 297 12.53 -15.49 9.82
N TYR A 298 11.38 -15.64 10.49
CA TYR A 298 10.66 -14.49 11.04
C TYR A 298 11.40 -13.94 12.25
N ALA A 299 11.57 -12.63 12.28
CA ALA A 299 12.11 -11.91 13.42
C ALA A 299 11.31 -10.64 13.66
N HIS A 300 11.01 -10.39 14.93
CA HIS A 300 10.63 -9.07 15.42
C HIS A 300 11.61 -8.70 16.52
N ALA A 301 12.28 -7.56 16.40
CA ALA A 301 13.32 -7.18 17.36
C ALA A 301 12.75 -6.95 18.78
N PRO A 302 13.52 -7.28 19.84
CA PRO A 302 14.75 -8.06 19.81
C PRO A 302 14.46 -9.54 19.47
N ALA A 303 15.30 -10.14 18.62
CA ALA A 303 15.18 -11.54 18.21
C ALA A 303 16.53 -12.24 18.25
N CYS A 304 16.53 -13.54 18.52
CA CYS A 304 17.71 -14.38 18.54
C CYS A 304 17.36 -15.78 18.03
N HIS A 305 18.12 -16.29 17.06
CA HIS A 305 18.01 -17.66 16.55
C HIS A 305 19.39 -18.31 16.66
N THR A 306 19.48 -19.43 17.38
CA THR A 306 20.73 -20.16 17.61
C THR A 306 20.64 -21.56 17.01
N TYR A 307 21.73 -22.01 16.39
CA TYR A 307 21.85 -23.32 15.79
C TYR A 307 23.08 -24.04 16.36
N ALA A 308 22.92 -25.33 16.65
CA ALA A 308 24.03 -26.21 16.93
C ALA A 308 24.47 -26.85 15.61
N LEU A 309 25.63 -26.44 15.10
CA LEU A 309 26.25 -26.97 13.89
C LEU A 309 27.44 -27.85 14.28
N ASP A 310 27.85 -28.76 13.40
CA ASP A 310 28.92 -29.74 13.66
C ASP A 310 30.35 -29.20 13.43
N GLY A 311 30.49 -27.90 13.13
CA GLY A 311 31.77 -27.25 12.85
C GLY A 311 32.36 -27.56 11.47
N THR A 312 31.66 -28.32 10.61
CA THR A 312 32.14 -28.65 9.26
C THR A 312 31.68 -27.66 8.18
N TRP A 313 30.67 -26.84 8.49
CA TRP A 313 30.12 -25.83 7.61
C TRP A 313 31.07 -24.63 7.46
N GLN A 314 31.40 -24.29 6.21
CA GLN A 314 32.43 -23.27 5.91
C GLN A 314 31.86 -21.89 5.61
N GLN A 315 30.58 -21.80 5.22
CA GLN A 315 29.98 -20.56 4.74
C GLN A 315 28.52 -20.45 5.21
N LEU A 316 28.14 -19.23 5.59
CA LEU A 316 26.76 -18.81 5.74
C LEU A 316 26.51 -17.64 4.77
N SER A 317 25.45 -17.74 3.99
CA SER A 317 25.01 -16.69 3.07
C SER A 317 23.50 -16.51 3.16
N GLY A 318 23.03 -15.28 2.98
CA GLY A 318 21.61 -14.97 2.96
C GLY A 318 21.38 -13.49 2.74
N LEU A 319 20.11 -13.14 2.59
CA LEU A 319 19.63 -11.76 2.55
C LEU A 319 18.95 -11.44 3.88
N TYR A 320 18.85 -10.15 4.21
CA TYR A 320 18.17 -9.66 5.40
C TYR A 320 17.46 -8.36 5.04
N GLY A 321 16.42 -7.98 5.77
CA GLY A 321 15.72 -6.72 5.50
C GLY A 321 14.45 -6.57 6.31
N LEU A 322 13.84 -5.39 6.20
CA LEU A 322 12.57 -5.09 6.87
C LEU A 322 11.39 -5.63 6.06
N GLN A 323 10.55 -6.44 6.71
CA GLN A 323 9.31 -6.95 6.14
C GLN A 323 8.45 -5.80 5.62
N ASN A 324 7.91 -5.97 4.41
CA ASN A 324 7.01 -5.00 3.79
C ASN A 324 5.79 -4.70 4.68
N GLY A 325 5.40 -3.43 4.75
CA GLY A 325 4.23 -2.97 5.49
C GLY A 325 4.47 -2.73 6.99
N HIS A 326 5.73 -2.79 7.44
CA HIS A 326 6.12 -2.50 8.82
C HIS A 326 7.23 -1.45 8.86
N ASP A 327 6.99 -0.37 9.59
CA ASP A 327 8.01 0.63 9.86
C ASP A 327 8.95 0.19 10.99
N GLY A 328 10.14 0.77 11.03
CA GLY A 328 11.07 0.59 12.13
C GLY A 328 12.52 0.68 11.72
N SER A 329 13.41 0.28 12.63
CA SER A 329 14.81 0.12 12.29
C SER A 329 15.42 -1.03 13.05
N VAL A 330 16.28 -1.80 12.38
CA VAL A 330 16.93 -2.98 12.96
C VAL A 330 18.40 -3.04 12.56
N ILE A 331 19.17 -3.82 13.32
CA ILE A 331 20.53 -4.22 12.98
C ILE A 331 20.57 -5.74 13.04
N PHE A 332 21.08 -6.36 11.99
CA PHE A 332 21.30 -7.80 11.93
C PHE A 332 22.72 -8.12 12.39
N VAL A 333 22.87 -9.11 13.27
CA VAL A 333 24.16 -9.54 13.81
C VAL A 333 24.27 -11.05 13.69
N ILE A 334 25.38 -11.55 13.16
CA ILE A 334 25.70 -12.98 13.14
C ILE A 334 26.88 -13.22 14.07
N ARG A 335 26.72 -14.19 14.97
CA ARG A 335 27.78 -14.67 15.85
C ARG A 335 28.07 -16.14 15.55
N VAL A 336 29.35 -16.48 15.52
CA VAL A 336 29.85 -17.85 15.40
C VAL A 336 30.71 -18.11 16.63
N ASP A 337 30.35 -19.14 17.40
CA ASP A 337 31.03 -19.52 18.65
C ASP A 337 31.25 -18.36 19.62
N GLY A 338 30.21 -17.51 19.77
CA GLY A 338 30.22 -16.34 20.64
C GLY A 338 30.91 -15.10 20.07
N GLN A 339 31.62 -15.20 18.94
CA GLN A 339 32.29 -14.07 18.28
C GLN A 339 31.41 -13.47 17.18
N GLU A 340 31.28 -12.14 17.16
CA GLU A 340 30.62 -11.43 16.06
C GLU A 340 31.42 -11.60 14.77
N ARG A 341 30.75 -12.08 13.71
CA ARG A 341 31.32 -12.27 12.37
C ARG A 341 30.70 -11.32 11.34
N PHE A 342 29.51 -10.83 11.61
CA PHE A 342 28.82 -9.88 10.75
C PHE A 342 27.91 -8.97 11.57
N ARG A 343 27.82 -7.72 11.13
CA ARG A 343 26.89 -6.70 11.60
C ARG A 343 26.46 -5.86 10.39
N SER A 344 25.17 -5.72 10.17
CA SER A 344 24.64 -4.80 9.15
C SER A 344 24.75 -3.35 9.61
N ASP A 345 24.65 -2.41 8.67
CA ASP A 345 24.23 -1.05 9.00
C ASP A 345 22.81 -1.04 9.58
N GLN A 346 22.39 0.12 10.10
CA GLN A 346 21.00 0.31 10.53
C GLN A 346 20.07 0.27 9.31
N ILE A 347 19.24 -0.76 9.25
CA ILE A 347 18.25 -0.92 8.17
C ILE A 347 16.98 -0.16 8.55
N LYS A 348 16.49 0.67 7.64
CA LYS A 348 15.28 1.49 7.79
C LYS A 348 14.34 1.41 6.59
N ASP A 349 14.85 0.96 5.47
CA ASP A 349 14.12 0.78 4.22
C ASP A 349 13.87 -0.71 3.97
N HIS A 350 12.95 -0.98 3.04
CA HIS A 350 12.56 -2.33 2.64
C HIS A 350 13.48 -2.89 1.55
N THR A 351 14.73 -2.41 1.46
CA THR A 351 15.72 -2.89 0.49
C THR A 351 16.66 -3.85 1.22
N PRO A 352 16.85 -5.09 0.73
CA PRO A 352 17.71 -6.07 1.40
C PRO A 352 19.21 -5.81 1.20
#